data_AF-A0A1H4S7Z4-F1
#
_entry.id   AF-A0A1H4S7Z4-F1
#
_cell.length_a   1.000
_cell.length_b   1.000
_cell.length_c   1.000
_cell.angle_alpha   90.00
_cell.angle_beta   90.00
_cell.angle_gamma   90.00
#
_symmetry.space_group_name_H-M   'P 1'
#
loop_
_entity.id
_entity.type
_entity.pdbx_description
1 polymer ?
#
loop_
_entity_poly.entity_id
_entity_poly.type
_entity_poly.pdbx_seq_one_letter_code
_entity_poly.pdbx_strand_id
1 'polypeptide(L)'
;MTRLRSLFATAAATVLIAGTAAAGTASAAEAGQPREPGCAKLWGYGPGWADIYNECGYTIFASVEVDGFDPTCIQIGPGAIGTIGLEPGDVPYYAYVC
;
A
#
# COMPACT_ATOMS: atom_id res chain seq x y z
N MET A 1 -57.38 -26.15 -37.22
CA MET A 1 -57.67 -24.99 -36.35
C MET A 1 -56.35 -24.51 -35.75
N THR A 2 -56.10 -23.21 -35.84
CA THR A 2 -55.23 -22.38 -34.97
C THR A 2 -53.70 -22.46 -35.12
N ARG A 3 -53.14 -21.25 -35.24
CA ARG A 3 -51.76 -20.81 -35.54
C ARG A 3 -50.82 -20.94 -34.33
N LEU A 4 -49.50 -20.92 -34.58
CA LEU A 4 -48.50 -20.18 -33.79
C LEU A 4 -47.18 -20.11 -34.61
N ARG A 5 -46.94 -19.10 -35.46
CA ARG A 5 -46.27 -17.82 -35.17
C ARG A 5 -44.99 -17.93 -34.34
N SER A 6 -43.88 -18.03 -35.08
CA SER A 6 -42.49 -17.77 -34.70
C SER A 6 -42.34 -16.48 -33.90
N LEU A 7 -41.40 -16.45 -32.95
CA LEU A 7 -40.63 -15.26 -32.57
C LEU A 7 -39.36 -15.72 -31.83
N PHE A 8 -38.21 -15.48 -32.47
CA PHE A 8 -36.90 -15.56 -31.86
C PHE A 8 -36.78 -14.45 -30.80
N ALA A 9 -36.35 -14.80 -29.59
CA ALA A 9 -35.99 -13.84 -28.56
C ALA A 9 -34.57 -14.14 -28.08
N THR A 10 -33.60 -13.39 -28.60
CA THR A 10 -32.24 -13.27 -28.07
C THR A 10 -32.15 -12.03 -27.19
N ALA A 11 -31.84 -12.20 -25.90
CA ALA A 11 -31.28 -11.21 -24.97
C ALA A 11 -31.20 -11.88 -23.58
N ALA A 12 -30.28 -11.64 -22.67
CA ALA A 12 -28.95 -11.01 -22.62
C ALA A 12 -28.40 -11.43 -21.23
N ALA A 13 -27.08 -11.56 -21.11
CA ALA A 13 -26.40 -12.01 -19.90
C ALA A 13 -26.44 -10.97 -18.76
N THR A 14 -26.52 -11.42 -17.50
CA THR A 14 -25.85 -10.78 -16.36
C THR A 14 -25.52 -11.81 -15.28
N VAL A 15 -24.23 -12.10 -15.12
CA VAL A 15 -23.68 -12.87 -14.00
C VAL A 15 -23.57 -11.91 -12.81
N LEU A 16 -24.42 -12.08 -11.80
CA LEU A 16 -24.32 -11.36 -10.54
C LEU A 16 -23.38 -12.15 -9.60
N ILE A 17 -22.07 -11.87 -9.68
CA ILE A 17 -21.14 -12.23 -8.60
C ILE A 17 -21.31 -11.16 -7.52
N ALA A 18 -22.17 -11.43 -6.55
CA ALA A 18 -22.22 -10.65 -5.33
C ALA A 18 -21.02 -11.07 -4.46
N GLY A 19 -19.91 -10.36 -4.63
CA GLY A 19 -18.73 -10.48 -3.76
C GLY A 19 -19.10 -10.12 -2.32
N THR A 20 -18.66 -10.95 -1.38
CA THR A 20 -18.66 -10.65 0.05
C THR A 20 -17.82 -9.41 0.31
N ALA A 21 -18.44 -8.31 0.70
CA ALA A 21 -17.73 -7.14 1.20
C ALA A 21 -17.08 -7.51 2.55
N ALA A 22 -15.78 -7.79 2.53
CA ALA A 22 -14.97 -7.86 3.74
C ALA A 22 -14.85 -6.43 4.29
N ALA A 23 -15.56 -6.14 5.37
CA ALA A 23 -15.35 -4.93 6.15
C ALA A 23 -13.97 -5.01 6.79
N GLY A 24 -12.98 -4.35 6.17
CA GLY A 24 -11.66 -4.16 6.78
C GLY A 24 -11.79 -3.24 7.98
N THR A 25 -11.29 -3.68 9.13
CA THR A 25 -11.09 -2.83 10.31
C THR A 25 -10.01 -1.80 9.99
N ALA A 26 -10.39 -0.54 9.85
CA ALA A 26 -9.44 0.56 9.79
C ALA A 26 -8.84 0.76 11.20
N SER A 27 -7.60 0.36 11.40
CA SER A 27 -6.82 0.72 12.59
C SER A 27 -6.47 2.21 12.47
N ALA A 28 -6.95 3.03 13.39
CA ALA A 28 -6.49 4.41 13.50
C ALA A 28 -4.99 4.40 13.83
N ALA A 29 -4.17 4.96 12.95
CA ALA A 29 -2.76 5.17 13.23
C ALA A 29 -2.64 6.21 14.36
N GLU A 30 -1.98 5.85 15.45
CA GLU A 30 -1.62 6.81 16.50
C GLU A 30 -0.86 8.01 15.89
N ALA A 31 -1.25 9.23 16.28
CA ALA A 31 -0.59 10.45 15.85
C ALA A 31 0.90 10.39 16.20
N GLY A 32 1.74 10.30 15.16
CA GLY A 32 3.17 10.10 15.25
C GLY A 32 3.84 11.19 16.09
N GLN A 33 4.56 10.79 17.14
CA GLN A 33 5.59 11.63 17.74
C GLN A 33 6.61 12.02 16.66
N PRO A 34 7.31 13.17 16.77
CA PRO A 34 8.37 13.51 15.83
C PRO A 34 9.44 12.40 15.87
N ARG A 35 9.52 11.60 14.81
CA ARG A 35 10.48 10.50 14.74
C ARG A 35 11.79 11.06 14.20
N GLU A 36 12.81 11.11 15.05
CA GLU A 36 14.13 11.53 14.61
C GLU A 36 14.61 10.61 13.47
N PRO A 37 15.27 11.17 12.43
CA PRO A 37 15.93 10.36 11.40
C PRO A 37 17.11 9.67 12.08
N GLY A 38 16.85 8.48 12.63
CA GLY A 38 17.89 7.62 13.17
C GLY A 38 18.87 7.16 12.09
N CYS A 39 19.38 5.95 12.22
CA CYS A 39 20.27 5.34 11.21
C CYS A 39 19.49 4.72 10.01
N ALA A 40 18.28 5.22 9.73
CA ALA A 40 17.54 4.93 8.51
C ALA A 40 17.71 6.11 7.54
N LYS A 41 18.05 5.82 6.28
CA LYS A 41 18.24 6.84 5.24
C LYS A 41 17.35 6.55 4.04
N LEU A 42 16.68 7.59 3.54
CA LEU A 42 16.00 7.50 2.26
C LEU A 42 17.09 7.43 1.17
N TRP A 43 17.16 6.28 0.49
CA TRP A 43 18.19 6.00 -0.51
C TRP A 43 17.75 6.40 -1.92
N GLY A 44 16.48 6.15 -2.23
CA GLY A 44 15.86 6.50 -3.51
C GLY A 44 14.35 6.38 -3.42
N TYR A 45 13.63 6.98 -4.36
CA TYR A 45 12.19 6.81 -4.47
C TYR A 45 11.72 7.04 -5.90
N GLY A 46 10.51 6.57 -6.20
CA GLY A 46 9.85 6.75 -7.47
C GLY A 46 8.35 6.48 -7.37
N PRO A 47 7.62 6.49 -8.50
CA PRO A 47 6.18 6.26 -8.48
C PRO A 47 5.83 4.92 -7.86
N GLY A 48 5.21 4.97 -6.68
CA GLY A 48 4.73 3.81 -5.92
C GLY A 48 5.77 3.08 -5.08
N TRP A 49 6.97 3.64 -4.88
CA TRP A 49 7.99 2.99 -4.05
C TRP A 49 9.00 3.96 -3.43
N ALA A 50 9.59 3.55 -2.30
CA ALA A 50 10.74 4.19 -1.70
C ALA A 50 11.72 3.15 -1.13
N ASP A 51 13.01 3.41 -1.30
CA ASP A 51 14.11 2.61 -0.77
C ASP A 51 14.68 3.25 0.49
N ILE A 52 14.82 2.44 1.53
CA ILE A 52 15.37 2.82 2.82
C ILE A 52 16.65 2.02 3.05
N TYR A 53 17.77 2.71 3.24
CA TYR A 53 19.04 2.12 3.63
C TYR A 53 19.18 2.11 5.15
N ASN A 54 19.53 0.95 5.71
CA ASN A 54 19.88 0.79 7.10
C ASN A 54 21.40 0.99 7.29
N GLU A 55 21.81 2.16 7.76
CA GLU A 55 23.22 2.40 8.13
C GLU A 55 23.58 1.87 9.53
N CYS A 56 22.59 1.40 10.29
CA CYS A 56 22.81 0.82 11.61
C CYS A 56 23.59 -0.50 11.49
N GLY A 57 24.44 -0.79 12.47
CA GLY A 57 25.11 -2.09 12.62
C GLY A 57 24.21 -3.23 13.11
N TYR A 58 22.89 -3.03 13.13
CA TYR A 58 21.89 -3.99 13.60
C TYR A 58 20.60 -3.87 12.77
N THR A 59 19.74 -4.89 12.84
CA THR A 59 18.44 -4.91 12.16
C THR A 59 17.48 -3.87 12.77
N ILE A 60 16.85 -3.05 11.94
CA ILE A 60 15.87 -2.04 12.36
C ILE A 60 14.49 -2.31 11.78
N PHE A 61 13.48 -1.65 12.34
CA PHE A 61 12.22 -1.40 11.66
C PHE A 61 12.23 0.05 11.18
N ALA A 62 11.92 0.29 9.91
CA ALA A 62 11.98 1.63 9.33
C ALA A 62 10.80 1.89 8.40
N SER A 63 10.44 3.16 8.27
CA SER A 63 9.47 3.65 7.31
C SER A 63 9.89 5.04 6.79
N VAL A 64 9.04 5.66 5.98
CA VAL A 64 9.23 6.98 5.40
C VAL A 64 8.06 7.88 5.77
N GLU A 65 8.30 9.16 6.01
CA GLU A 65 7.20 10.13 6.15
C GLU A 65 6.74 10.59 4.77
N VAL A 66 5.44 10.46 4.48
CA VAL A 66 4.81 10.82 3.21
C VAL A 66 3.62 11.73 3.51
N ASP A 67 3.71 13.02 3.17
CA ASP A 67 2.58 13.97 3.25
C ASP A 67 1.75 13.92 4.55
N GLY A 68 2.41 13.69 5.70
CA GLY A 68 1.76 13.60 7.02
C GLY A 68 1.13 12.25 7.34
N PHE A 69 1.39 11.22 6.53
CA PHE A 69 1.07 9.82 6.75
C PHE A 69 2.34 8.97 6.80
N ASP A 70 2.24 7.89 7.59
CA ASP A 70 3.30 6.94 7.85
C ASP A 70 2.90 5.55 7.32
N PRO A 71 3.52 5.08 6.23
CA PRO A 71 3.31 3.72 5.76
C PRO A 71 3.90 2.70 6.75
N THR A 72 3.51 1.43 6.60
CA THR A 72 3.85 0.38 7.56
C THR A 72 5.35 0.13 7.62
N CYS A 73 5.91 0.09 8.84
CA CYS A 73 7.33 -0.15 9.04
C CYS A 73 7.77 -1.52 8.52
N ILE A 74 8.88 -1.56 7.80
CA ILE A 74 9.49 -2.78 7.28
C ILE A 74 10.76 -3.11 8.06
N GLN A 75 11.08 -4.39 8.16
CA GLN A 75 12.32 -4.84 8.79
C GLN A 75 13.47 -4.78 7.78
N ILE A 76 14.60 -4.17 8.17
CA ILE A 76 15.77 -4.02 7.31
C ILE A 76 17.01 -4.48 8.07
N GLY A 77 17.74 -5.44 7.51
CA GLY A 77 19.00 -5.92 8.08
C GLY A 77 20.12 -4.86 8.02
N PRO A 78 21.21 -5.03 8.79
CA PRO A 78 22.31 -4.07 8.83
C PRO A 78 22.97 -3.93 7.44
N GLY A 79 23.16 -2.70 6.97
CA GLY A 79 23.75 -2.41 5.66
C GLY A 79 22.90 -2.84 4.47
N ALA A 80 21.64 -3.23 4.69
CA ALA A 80 20.72 -3.62 3.63
C ALA A 80 19.82 -2.45 3.21
N ILE A 81 19.21 -2.60 2.03
CA ILE A 81 18.16 -1.71 1.52
C ILE A 81 16.84 -2.47 1.61
N GLY A 82 15.83 -1.84 2.21
CA GLY A 82 14.44 -2.29 2.19
C GLY A 82 13.59 -1.36 1.34
N THR A 83 12.70 -1.92 0.53
CA THR A 83 11.77 -1.16 -0.30
C THR A 83 10.38 -1.20 0.31
N ILE A 84 9.75 -0.03 0.45
CA ILE A 84 8.35 0.11 0.86
C ILE A 84 7.50 0.51 -0.35
N GLY A 85 6.31 -0.08 -0.45
CA GLY A 85 5.31 0.32 -1.44
C GLY A 85 4.58 1.57 -1.00
N LEU A 86 4.45 2.54 -1.91
CA LEU A 86 3.71 3.78 -1.72
C LEU A 86 2.54 3.87 -2.72
N GLU A 87 1.61 4.78 -2.50
CA GLU A 87 0.60 5.07 -3.51
C GLU A 87 1.22 5.91 -4.65
N PRO A 88 0.75 5.76 -5.91
CA PRO A 88 1.22 6.58 -7.01
C PRO A 88 0.92 8.06 -6.77
N GLY A 89 1.97 8.87 -6.57
CA GLY A 89 1.87 10.31 -6.31
C GLY A 89 2.44 10.71 -4.95
N ASP A 90 2.64 9.74 -4.06
CA ASP A 90 3.28 9.93 -2.76
C ASP A 90 4.74 10.33 -2.92
N VAL A 91 5.15 11.37 -2.18
CA VAL A 91 6.55 11.84 -2.16
C VAL A 91 7.12 11.65 -0.75
N PRO A 92 8.05 10.71 -0.55
CA PRO A 92 8.69 10.53 0.75
C PRO A 92 9.67 11.66 1.03
N TYR A 93 9.62 12.21 2.25
CA TYR A 93 10.49 13.31 2.68
C TYR A 93 11.77 12.84 3.36
N TYR A 94 11.65 11.89 4.28
CA TYR A 94 12.76 11.29 5.00
C TYR A 94 12.39 9.88 5.47
N ALA A 95 13.41 9.05 5.69
CA ALA A 95 13.25 7.77 6.36
C ALA A 95 13.52 7.92 7.86
N TYR A 96 12.84 7.12 8.66
CA TYR A 96 13.00 7.11 10.12
C TYR A 96 12.93 5.68 10.66
N VAL A 97 13.38 5.54 11.90
CA VAL A 97 13.30 4.28 12.64
C VAL A 97 11.98 4.23 13.41
N CYS A 98 11.28 3.10 13.26
CA CYS A 98 10.18 2.69 14.11
C CYS A 98 10.76 1.81 15.25
#